data_AF-A0A1C7MA29-F1
#
_entry.id   AF-A0A1C7MA29-F1
#
_cell.length_a   1.000
_cell.length_b   1.000
_cell.length_c   1.000
_cell.angle_alpha   90.00
_cell.angle_beta   90.00
_cell.angle_gamma   90.00
#
_symmetry.space_group_name_H-M   'P 1'
#
loop_
_entity.id
_entity.type
_entity.pdbx_description
1 polymer ?
#
loop_
_entity_poly.entity_id
_entity_poly.type
_entity_poly.pdbx_seq_one_letter_code
_entity_poly.pdbx_strand_id
1 'polypeptide(L)'
;MPFSIIGSMEDVTTPDGRVVKGREYLWGVAEVENENHCDFRKLRSLLIRTYMLDLISTTEDLHYENYRQAQMETRKFGEQKPRKFENPKFKEEEEQLRKRFTEQVKAEEARFRQWEQHLIAERDRLNKDLEMAHSAIKALEAELDNLQVGYGRGTGRR
;
A
#
# COMPACT_ATOMS: atom_id res chain seq x y z
N MET A 1 -7.68 -11.95 36.59
CA MET A 1 -8.81 -12.38 35.75
C MET A 1 -8.43 -12.18 34.28
N PRO A 2 -8.17 -13.24 33.50
CA PRO A 2 -8.07 -13.13 32.05
C PRO A 2 -9.47 -13.19 31.41
N PHE A 3 -9.71 -12.36 30.39
CA PHE A 3 -10.91 -12.45 29.54
C PHE A 3 -10.73 -13.50 28.46
N SER A 4 -11.74 -14.32 28.19
CA SER A 4 -11.72 -15.26 27.06
C SER A 4 -12.26 -14.56 25.82
N ILE A 5 -11.38 -14.20 24.87
CA ILE A 5 -11.71 -13.31 23.75
C ILE A 5 -11.65 -14.04 22.42
N ILE A 6 -12.65 -13.76 21.57
CA ILE A 6 -12.62 -14.07 20.14
C ILE A 6 -12.50 -12.73 19.41
N GLY A 7 -11.58 -12.64 18.46
CA GLY A 7 -11.42 -11.47 17.58
C GLY A 7 -11.77 -11.84 16.14
N SER A 8 -12.53 -10.98 15.46
CA SER A 8 -12.78 -11.05 14.03
C SER A 8 -13.14 -9.67 13.48
N MET A 9 -12.73 -9.39 12.25
CA MET A 9 -13.15 -8.21 11.48
C MET A 9 -14.20 -8.57 10.41
N GLU A 10 -14.41 -9.86 10.17
CA GLU A 10 -15.29 -10.37 9.11
C GLU A 10 -16.76 -10.32 9.54
N ASP A 11 -17.62 -9.95 8.60
CA ASP A 11 -19.06 -10.04 8.74
C ASP A 11 -19.52 -11.43 8.29
N VAL A 12 -20.19 -12.14 9.18
CA VAL A 12 -20.69 -13.50 8.94
C VAL A 12 -22.20 -13.51 9.12
N THR A 13 -22.88 -14.30 8.29
CA THR A 13 -24.33 -14.50 8.40
C THR A 13 -24.59 -15.66 9.35
N THR A 14 -25.30 -15.39 10.44
CA THR A 14 -25.69 -16.40 11.42
C THR A 14 -26.87 -17.24 10.91
N PRO A 15 -27.12 -18.44 11.46
CA PRO A 15 -28.22 -19.31 11.02
C PRO A 15 -29.63 -18.69 11.14
N ASP A 16 -29.78 -17.68 11.99
CA ASP A 16 -31.01 -16.88 12.16
C ASP A 16 -31.09 -15.67 11.21
N GLY A 17 -30.15 -15.54 10.26
CA GLY A 17 -30.16 -14.53 9.20
C GLY A 17 -29.59 -13.17 9.60
N ARG A 18 -29.07 -13.00 10.82
CA ARG A 18 -28.40 -11.76 11.23
C ARG A 18 -26.99 -11.70 10.64
N VAL A 19 -26.50 -10.49 10.37
CA VAL A 19 -25.10 -10.27 10.00
C VAL A 19 -24.37 -9.68 11.20
N VAL A 20 -23.34 -10.38 11.66
CA VAL A 20 -22.59 -10.03 12.88
C VAL A 20 -21.09 -10.19 12.65
N LYS A 21 -20.27 -9.52 13.47
CA LYS A 21 -18.83 -9.77 13.49
C LYS A 21 -18.55 -11.13 14.11
N GLY A 22 -17.88 -12.02 13.38
CA GLY A 22 -17.72 -13.40 13.82
C GLY A 22 -16.71 -14.19 13.01
N ARG A 23 -16.47 -15.44 13.41
CA ARG A 23 -15.66 -16.41 12.67
C ARG A 23 -16.55 -17.54 12.20
N GLU A 24 -16.56 -17.81 10.90
CA GLU A 24 -17.32 -18.92 10.33
C GLU A 24 -16.44 -20.18 10.23
N TYR A 25 -17.01 -21.31 10.64
CA TYR A 25 -16.41 -22.63 10.56
C TYR A 25 -17.40 -23.61 9.92
N LEU A 26 -16.89 -24.74 9.43
CA LEU A 26 -17.72 -25.82 8.88
C LEU A 26 -18.78 -26.37 9.87
N TRP A 27 -18.53 -26.22 11.18
CA TRP A 27 -19.40 -26.70 12.25
C TRP A 27 -20.24 -25.60 12.91
N GLY A 28 -20.11 -24.34 12.49
CA GLY A 28 -20.90 -23.24 13.05
C GLY A 28 -20.20 -21.89 13.02
N VAL A 29 -20.86 -20.90 13.61
CA VAL A 29 -20.41 -19.50 13.61
C VAL A 29 -20.12 -19.05 15.04
N ALA A 30 -18.92 -18.55 15.27
CA ALA A 30 -18.52 -17.94 16.54
C ALA A 30 -18.72 -16.41 16.47
N GLU A 31 -19.81 -15.93 17.04
CA GLU A 31 -20.12 -14.50 17.15
C GLU A 31 -19.24 -13.79 18.18
N VAL A 32 -18.60 -12.66 17.81
CA VAL A 32 -17.72 -11.89 18.69
C VAL A 32 -18.50 -11.14 19.78
N GLU A 33 -19.69 -10.61 19.46
CA GLU A 33 -20.50 -9.86 20.42
C GLU A 33 -21.48 -10.70 21.25
N ASN A 34 -21.39 -12.04 21.17
CA ASN A 34 -22.26 -12.92 21.94
C ASN A 34 -21.56 -13.30 23.27
N GLU A 35 -22.19 -12.94 24.40
CA GLU A 35 -21.63 -13.19 25.75
C GLU A 35 -21.55 -14.68 26.10
N ASN A 36 -22.29 -15.54 25.39
CA ASN A 36 -22.20 -16.99 25.55
C ASN A 36 -20.99 -17.58 24.80
N HIS A 37 -20.40 -16.85 23.84
CA HIS A 37 -19.24 -17.30 23.06
C HIS A 37 -17.93 -16.74 23.58
N CYS A 38 -17.91 -15.45 23.98
CA CYS A 38 -16.70 -14.83 24.51
C CYS A 38 -16.98 -13.60 25.37
N ASP A 39 -15.97 -13.16 26.13
CA ASP A 39 -16.06 -12.03 27.04
C ASP A 39 -15.78 -10.67 26.36
N PHE A 40 -15.79 -10.59 25.02
CA PHE A 40 -15.44 -9.37 24.29
C PHE A 40 -16.29 -8.16 24.70
N ARG A 41 -17.60 -8.36 24.93
CA ARG A 41 -18.49 -7.30 25.43
C ARG A 41 -18.05 -6.75 26.79
N LYS A 42 -17.62 -7.63 27.70
CA LYS A 42 -17.12 -7.24 29.03
C LYS A 42 -15.81 -6.47 28.91
N LEU A 43 -14.87 -6.96 28.09
CA LEU A 43 -13.60 -6.29 27.83
C LEU A 43 -13.80 -4.89 27.22
N ARG A 44 -14.66 -4.77 26.19
CA ARG A 44 -14.99 -3.49 25.57
C ARG A 44 -15.60 -2.50 26.56
N SER A 45 -16.52 -2.97 27.41
CA SER A 45 -17.14 -2.13 28.44
C SER A 45 -16.14 -1.67 29.50
N LEU A 46 -15.21 -2.55 29.90
CA LEU A 46 -14.15 -2.21 30.84
C LEU A 46 -13.25 -1.12 30.25
N LEU A 47 -12.70 -1.34 29.06
CA LEU A 47 -11.71 -0.45 28.44
C LEU A 47 -12.28 0.90 28.03
N ILE A 48 -13.45 0.92 27.37
CA ILE A 48 -13.94 2.11 26.66
C ILE A 48 -15.07 2.81 27.41
N ARG A 49 -15.82 2.12 28.25
CA ARG A 49 -16.97 2.72 28.96
C ARG A 49 -16.68 3.04 30.42
N THR A 50 -16.08 2.11 31.15
CA THR A 50 -16.06 2.16 32.62
C THR A 50 -14.75 2.70 33.16
N TYR A 51 -13.61 2.19 32.68
CA TYR A 51 -12.29 2.45 33.29
C TYR A 51 -11.32 3.22 32.39
N MET A 52 -11.77 3.82 31.28
CA MET A 52 -10.87 4.53 30.37
C MET A 52 -10.07 5.64 31.08
N LEU A 53 -10.77 6.49 31.85
CA LEU A 53 -10.14 7.61 32.56
C LEU A 53 -9.23 7.14 33.70
N ASP A 54 -9.62 6.07 34.39
CA ASP A 54 -8.83 5.45 35.46
C ASP A 54 -7.53 4.84 34.91
N LEU A 55 -7.60 4.17 33.75
CA LEU A 55 -6.43 3.64 33.04
C LEU A 55 -5.48 4.75 32.61
N ILE A 56 -6.01 5.89 32.13
CA ILE A 56 -5.20 7.05 31.74
C ILE A 56 -4.50 7.67 32.95
N SER A 57 -5.27 8.01 34.00
CA SER A 57 -4.73 8.63 35.23
C SER A 57 -3.73 7.73 35.94
N THR A 58 -4.02 6.44 36.09
CA THR A 58 -3.04 5.48 36.66
C THR A 58 -1.76 5.40 35.83
N THR A 59 -1.87 5.50 34.49
CA THR A 59 -0.69 5.51 33.63
C THR A 59 0.14 6.78 33.81
N GLU A 60 -0.50 7.92 33.99
CA GLU A 60 0.17 9.20 34.24
C GLU A 60 0.79 9.26 35.65
N ASP A 61 -0.04 9.11 36.67
CA ASP A 61 0.31 9.38 38.06
C ASP A 61 1.20 8.29 38.68
N LEU A 62 1.11 7.06 38.19
CA LEU A 62 1.89 5.93 38.72
C LEU A 62 2.95 5.48 37.72
N HIS A 63 2.55 5.01 36.53
CA HIS A 63 3.50 4.36 35.63
C HIS A 63 4.52 5.33 35.04
N TYR A 64 4.06 6.48 34.56
CA TYR A 64 4.92 7.51 34.00
C TYR A 64 5.74 8.20 35.09
N GLU A 65 5.13 8.57 36.21
CA GLU A 65 5.84 9.19 37.33
C GLU A 65 6.95 8.30 37.89
N ASN A 66 6.68 7.00 38.12
CA ASN A 66 7.71 6.05 38.57
C ASN A 66 8.85 5.92 37.56
N TYR A 67 8.53 5.82 36.26
CA TYR A 67 9.54 5.78 35.22
C TYR A 67 10.36 7.07 35.18
N ARG A 68 9.71 8.23 35.32
CA ARG A 68 10.35 9.55 35.30
C ARG A 68 11.28 9.73 36.51
N GLN A 69 10.86 9.33 37.71
CA GLN A 69 11.71 9.36 38.92
C GLN A 69 12.94 8.47 38.73
N ALA A 70 12.75 7.21 38.33
CA ALA A 70 13.85 6.29 38.09
C ALA A 70 14.85 6.85 37.05
N GLN A 71 14.36 7.45 35.98
CA GLN A 71 15.21 8.07 34.96
C GLN A 71 15.91 9.34 35.43
N MET A 72 15.30 10.13 36.32
CA MET A 72 15.97 11.30 36.92
C MET A 72 17.07 10.87 37.90
N GLU A 73 16.89 9.77 38.62
CA GLU A 73 17.91 9.23 39.53
C GLU A 73 19.12 8.63 38.80
N THR A 74 18.90 7.95 37.67
CA THR A 74 19.99 7.28 36.92
C THR A 74 20.67 8.15 35.88
N ARG A 75 20.06 9.24 35.41
CA ARG A 75 20.67 10.08 34.37
C ARG A 75 21.53 11.19 34.98
N LYS A 76 22.84 11.13 34.74
CA LYS A 76 23.67 12.34 34.80
C LYS A 76 23.29 13.26 33.63
N PHE A 77 23.16 14.56 33.90
CA PHE A 77 22.80 15.56 32.90
C PHE A 77 23.75 15.45 31.69
N GLY A 78 23.21 15.11 30.51
CA GLY A 78 23.99 14.98 29.27
C GLY A 78 24.34 13.55 28.80
N GLU A 79 23.99 12.50 29.55
CA GLU A 79 24.22 11.12 29.06
C GLU A 79 23.19 10.69 28.01
N GLN A 80 23.67 10.02 26.95
CA GLN A 80 22.82 9.45 25.91
C GLN A 80 21.97 8.33 26.50
N LYS A 81 20.67 8.36 26.19
CA LYS A 81 19.68 7.36 26.59
C LYS A 81 20.26 5.95 26.35
N PRO A 82 20.34 5.07 27.37
CA PRO A 82 20.82 3.72 27.15
C PRO A 82 19.93 3.08 26.09
N ARG A 83 20.57 2.63 24.99
CA ARG A 83 19.86 1.95 23.92
C ARG A 83 19.14 0.77 24.55
N LYS A 84 17.82 0.67 24.33
CA LYS A 84 17.06 -0.52 24.73
C LYS A 84 17.80 -1.72 24.16
N PHE A 85 18.01 -2.74 24.98
CA PHE A 85 18.66 -3.98 24.57
C PHE A 85 17.89 -4.55 23.37
N GLU A 86 18.36 -4.27 22.16
CA GLU A 86 17.82 -4.83 20.92
C GLU A 86 18.20 -6.31 20.93
N ASN A 87 17.20 -7.17 21.01
CA ASN A 87 17.41 -8.61 20.88
C ASN A 87 18.06 -8.88 19.51
N PRO A 88 19.29 -9.44 19.44
CA PRO A 88 20.06 -9.56 18.20
C PRO A 88 19.29 -10.22 17.05
N LYS A 89 18.39 -11.16 17.38
CA LYS A 89 17.50 -11.83 16.41
C LYS A 89 16.56 -10.86 15.67
N PHE A 90 15.95 -9.91 16.38
CA PHE A 90 15.01 -8.96 15.75
C PHE A 90 15.73 -7.99 14.82
N LYS A 91 16.98 -7.64 15.14
CA LYS A 91 17.79 -6.78 14.29
C LYS A 91 18.20 -7.47 12.99
N GLU A 92 18.55 -8.75 13.09
CA GLU A 92 18.88 -9.57 11.91
C GLU A 92 17.64 -9.81 11.03
N GLU A 93 16.47 -10.08 11.62
CA GLU A 93 15.20 -10.19 10.89
C GLU A 93 14.80 -8.86 10.22
N GLU A 94 14.95 -7.73 10.90
CA GLU A 94 14.69 -6.41 10.32
C GLU A 94 15.65 -6.09 9.16
N GLU A 95 16.94 -6.39 9.31
CA GLU A 95 17.92 -6.19 8.25
C GLU A 95 17.65 -7.09 7.03
N GLN A 96 17.25 -8.35 7.26
CA GLN A 96 16.85 -9.26 6.19
C GLN A 96 15.59 -8.75 5.47
N LEU A 97 14.60 -8.25 6.21
CA LEU A 97 13.39 -7.69 5.61
C LEU A 97 13.70 -6.43 4.78
N ARG A 98 14.54 -5.52 5.31
CA ARG A 98 15.01 -4.33 4.59
C ARG A 98 15.78 -4.69 3.32
N LYS A 99 16.68 -5.69 3.37
CA LYS A 99 17.41 -6.18 2.19
C LYS A 99 16.46 -6.72 1.13
N ARG A 100 15.53 -7.61 1.51
CA ARG A 100 14.52 -8.17 0.59
C ARG A 100 13.68 -7.09 -0.07
N PHE A 101 13.20 -6.12 0.70
CA PHE A 101 12.40 -5.03 0.16
C PHE A 101 13.22 -4.17 -0.83
N THR A 102 14.46 -3.86 -0.49
CA THR A 102 15.35 -3.07 -1.36
C THR A 102 15.68 -3.81 -2.66
N GLU A 103 15.91 -5.13 -2.59
CA GLU A 103 16.14 -5.97 -3.77
C GLU A 103 14.89 -6.04 -4.66
N GLN A 104 13.71 -6.20 -4.06
CA GLN A 104 12.44 -6.17 -4.79
C GLN A 104 12.21 -4.83 -5.49
N VAL A 105 12.37 -3.71 -4.78
CA VAL A 105 12.24 -2.37 -5.37
C VAL A 105 13.23 -2.19 -6.52
N LYS A 106 14.50 -2.56 -6.33
CA LYS A 106 15.52 -2.45 -7.38
C LYS A 106 15.21 -3.31 -8.60
N ALA A 107 14.69 -4.52 -8.41
CA ALA A 107 14.28 -5.40 -9.50
C ALA A 107 13.08 -4.81 -10.26
N GLU A 108 12.10 -4.26 -9.53
CA GLU A 108 10.92 -3.65 -10.12
C GLU A 108 11.27 -2.35 -10.86
N GLU A 109 12.10 -1.48 -10.28
CA GLU A 109 12.64 -0.29 -10.94
C GLU A 109 13.41 -0.64 -12.22
N ALA A 110 14.20 -1.72 -12.21
CA ALA A 110 14.90 -2.19 -13.40
C ALA A 110 13.92 -2.67 -14.49
N ARG A 111 12.85 -3.39 -14.11
CA ARG A 111 11.79 -3.79 -15.04
C ARG A 111 11.09 -2.57 -15.63
N PHE A 112 10.70 -1.61 -14.81
CA PHE A 112 10.06 -0.37 -15.27
C PHE A 112 10.96 0.41 -16.22
N ARG A 113 12.26 0.51 -15.91
CA ARG A 113 13.22 1.19 -16.78
C ARG A 113 13.41 0.49 -18.12
N GLN A 114 13.45 -0.85 -18.13
CA GLN A 114 13.51 -1.63 -19.37
C GLN A 114 12.23 -1.46 -20.19
N TRP A 115 11.06 -1.47 -19.54
CA TRP A 115 9.79 -1.18 -20.21
C TRP A 115 9.82 0.22 -20.82
N GLU A 116 10.16 1.25 -20.04
CA GLU A 116 10.22 2.64 -20.51
C GLU A 116 11.12 2.77 -21.75
N GLN A 117 12.30 2.17 -21.72
CA GLN A 117 13.20 2.14 -22.87
C GLN A 117 12.58 1.47 -24.10
N HIS A 118 11.89 0.34 -23.90
CA HIS A 118 11.19 -0.36 -24.97
C HIS A 118 10.07 0.51 -25.56
N LEU A 119 9.29 1.19 -24.72
CA LEU A 119 8.20 2.07 -25.15
C LEU A 119 8.71 3.28 -25.93
N ILE A 120 9.83 3.88 -25.48
CA ILE A 120 10.48 4.99 -26.20
C ILE A 120 10.99 4.51 -27.57
N ALA A 121 11.63 3.35 -27.63
CA ALA A 121 12.12 2.79 -28.88
C ALA A 121 10.98 2.51 -29.87
N GLU A 122 9.86 1.97 -29.39
CA GLU A 122 8.68 1.71 -30.22
C GLU A 122 8.03 3.01 -30.71
N ARG A 123 7.93 4.02 -29.83
CA ARG A 123 7.47 5.37 -30.22
C ARG A 123 8.34 5.94 -31.34
N ASP A 124 9.66 5.87 -31.21
CA ASP A 124 10.59 6.44 -32.19
C ASP A 124 10.51 5.71 -33.54
N ARG A 125 10.33 4.39 -33.50
CA ARG A 125 10.08 3.59 -34.69
C ARG A 125 8.80 4.02 -35.39
N LEU A 126 7.68 4.09 -34.67
CA LEU A 126 6.39 4.48 -35.23
C LEU A 126 6.40 5.91 -35.78
N ASN A 127 7.09 6.84 -35.11
CA ASN A 127 7.26 8.21 -35.60
C ASN A 127 8.04 8.24 -36.92
N LYS A 128 9.11 7.45 -37.03
CA LYS A 128 9.89 7.34 -38.27
C LYS A 128 9.05 6.75 -39.40
N ASP A 129 8.27 5.70 -39.11
CA ASP A 129 7.37 5.08 -40.09
C ASP A 129 6.28 6.07 -40.54
N LEU A 130 5.72 6.86 -39.62
CA LEU A 130 4.76 7.93 -39.92
C LEU A 130 5.37 9.03 -40.80
N GLU A 131 6.59 9.47 -40.51
CA GLU A 131 7.29 10.48 -41.32
C GLU A 131 7.58 9.97 -42.74
N MET A 132 7.99 8.71 -42.88
CA MET A 132 8.18 8.08 -44.19
C MET A 132 6.86 8.03 -44.97
N ALA A 133 5.75 7.60 -44.34
CA ALA A 133 4.44 7.56 -44.98
C ALA A 133 3.96 8.95 -45.42
N HIS A 134 4.10 9.96 -44.56
CA HIS A 134 3.79 11.35 -44.91
C HIS A 134 4.63 11.86 -46.08
N SER A 135 5.94 11.55 -46.12
CA SER A 135 6.80 11.94 -47.24
C SER A 135 6.38 11.28 -48.55
N ALA A 136 5.97 10.01 -48.51
CA ALA A 136 5.49 9.28 -49.68
C ALA A 136 4.15 9.82 -50.20
N ILE A 137 3.19 10.11 -49.30
CA ILE A 137 1.92 10.74 -49.66
C ILE A 137 2.17 12.09 -50.34
N LYS A 138 3.02 12.94 -49.76
CA LYS A 138 3.35 14.25 -50.34
C LYS A 138 4.01 14.15 -51.72
N ALA A 139 4.85 13.14 -51.94
CA ALA A 139 5.46 12.90 -53.25
C ALA A 139 4.41 12.49 -54.30
N LEU A 140 3.48 11.60 -53.92
CA LEU A 140 2.37 11.18 -54.79
C LEU A 140 1.39 12.33 -55.08
N GLU A 141 1.08 13.17 -54.08
CA GLU A 141 0.28 14.39 -54.27
C GLU A 141 0.93 15.35 -55.27
N ALA A 142 2.24 15.57 -55.16
CA ALA A 142 2.98 16.41 -56.11
C ALA A 142 3.02 15.81 -57.53
N GLU A 143 3.07 14.48 -57.65
CA GLU A 143 2.99 13.79 -58.93
C GLU A 143 1.59 13.95 -59.57
N LEU A 144 0.52 13.80 -58.77
CA LEU A 144 -0.86 14.05 -59.20
C LEU A 144 -1.08 15.49 -59.65
N ASP A 145 -0.58 16.48 -58.89
CA ASP A 145 -0.66 17.90 -59.27
C ASP A 145 0.08 18.19 -60.59
N ASN A 146 1.28 17.62 -60.78
CA ASN A 146 2.03 17.76 -62.03
C ASN A 146 1.28 17.16 -63.23
N LEU A 147 0.66 15.99 -63.05
CA LEU A 147 -0.18 15.37 -64.08
C LEU A 147 -1.43 16.22 -64.38
N GLN A 148 -2.08 16.78 -63.35
CA GLN A 148 -3.26 17.63 -63.50
C GLN A 148 -2.95 18.94 -64.24
N VAL A 149 -1.80 19.57 -63.97
CA VAL A 149 -1.31 20.76 -64.70
C VAL A 149 -0.94 20.41 -66.16
N GLY A 150 -0.40 19.22 -66.41
CA GLY A 150 -0.12 18.70 -67.75
C GLY A 150 -1.39 18.51 -68.60
N TYR A 151 -2.46 17.98 -68.00
CA TYR A 151 -3.77 17.84 -68.66
C TYR A 151 -4.46 19.19 -68.87
N GLY A 152 -4.34 20.14 -67.93
CA GLY A 152 -4.92 21.49 -68.06
C GLY A 152 -4.30 22.35 -69.18
N ARG A 153 -3.04 22.10 -69.57
CA ARG A 153 -2.40 22.76 -70.74
C ARG A 153 -2.76 22.12 -72.08
N GLY A 154 -3.35 20.91 -72.09
CA GLY A 154 -3.70 20.16 -73.30
C GLY A 154 -5.05 20.53 -73.93
N THR A 155 -5.94 21.22 -73.21
CA THR A 155 -7.31 21.53 -73.65
C THR A 155 -7.53 23.02 -74.02
N GLY A 156 -6.46 23.79 -74.17
CA GLY A 156 -6.49 25.20 -74.60
C GLY A 156 -5.88 25.42 -75.99
N ARG A 157 -6.35 24.70 -77.02
CA ARG A 157 -6.08 25.03 -78.44
C ARG A 157 -7.18 24.47 -79.34
N ARG A 158 -8.25 25.22 -79.48
CA ARG A 158 -9.07 25.33 -80.70
C ARG A 158 -9.77 26.68 -80.68
#